data_AF-A0A6N6KI48-F1
#
_entry.id   AF-A0A6N6KI48-F1
#
_cell.length_a   1.000
_cell.length_b   1.000
_cell.length_c   1.000
_cell.angle_alpha   90.00
_cell.angle_beta   90.00
_cell.angle_gamma   90.00
#
_symmetry.space_group_name_H-M   'P 1'
#
loop_
_entity.id
_entity.type
_entity.pdbx_description
1 polymer ?
#
loop_
_entity_poly.entity_id
_entity_poly.type
_entity_poly.pdbx_seq_one_letter_code
_entity_poly.pdbx_strand_id
1 'polypeptide(L)'
;IKACLALYVEAVANEASATPGQEVIISMEFTNRSPLEVELKTVEILPVDETVEAGIQLGYNQENKLEKTITLPVDMPLSNPYWLNEKGTLGRFKVADQKLRGLPETPREFKVKYVLSIQGVSIPFEETIVHKFRDPVDGEVFNPFEISQPVAAGLSDEVYLFASDEPQKVQVTVKAGKNNVEGTVELCYGEKWTVEPANFPVNLAQKGEEQTYTFTVTPPKEQDENFILPMVRIGEEVYTDEVITIDYDHIPKQTIYRDASAKAVRIDLRKEGDNVAYIMGAGDKVPTALRQIGYNVTMLEDGEVTVENLSKFDAVIVGIRAYNTNERIKFQNPKLLEYVNKGGTLIVQYNTSRRPKVPSEEIGPYPFKLSRDRVTVEESEMRFLAPEHQVLNFPNRLSKDDFKGWVQEHGLYYPNEWDDHYTAILSSNDPGEDPKDGGLLVAKYGEGYYIYTGLSFFRELPAGVPGAFRLFANMISIGKQEKP
;
A
#
# COMPACT_ATOMS: atom_id res chain seq x y z
N ILE A 1 22.41 -4.17 -37.60
CA ILE A 1 21.90 -4.85 -38.83
C ILE A 1 20.45 -4.49 -39.13
N LYS A 2 19.48 -4.72 -38.22
CA LYS A 2 18.05 -4.32 -38.40
C LYS A 2 17.89 -2.87 -38.91
N ALA A 3 18.48 -1.91 -38.20
CA ALA A 3 18.46 -0.49 -38.60
C ALA A 3 19.15 -0.21 -39.95
N CYS A 4 20.23 -0.93 -40.28
CA CYS A 4 20.95 -0.76 -41.55
C CYS A 4 20.12 -1.25 -42.76
N LEU A 5 19.28 -2.27 -42.57
CA LEU A 5 18.33 -2.75 -43.58
C LEU A 5 17.05 -1.91 -43.64
N ALA A 6 16.87 -0.96 -42.71
CA ALA A 6 15.58 -0.35 -42.41
C ALA A 6 14.47 -1.41 -42.31
N LEU A 7 14.81 -2.57 -41.74
CA LEU A 7 13.94 -3.72 -41.57
C LEU A 7 12.95 -3.41 -40.45
N TYR A 8 11.67 -3.48 -40.77
CA TYR A 8 10.58 -3.47 -39.81
C TYR A 8 10.16 -4.91 -39.55
N VAL A 9 10.11 -5.31 -38.29
CA VAL A 9 9.53 -6.58 -37.82
C VAL A 9 8.73 -6.27 -36.55
N GLU A 10 7.55 -6.85 -36.42
CA GLU A 10 6.63 -6.64 -35.30
C GLU A 10 5.83 -7.93 -35.04
N ALA A 11 5.49 -8.17 -33.77
CA ALA A 11 4.56 -9.22 -33.35
C ALA A 11 3.46 -8.60 -32.46
N VAL A 12 2.21 -8.66 -32.93
CA VAL A 12 1.05 -8.07 -32.25
C VAL A 12 0.06 -9.14 -31.84
N ALA A 13 -0.29 -9.20 -30.56
CA ALA A 13 -1.39 -10.01 -30.05
C ALA A 13 -2.74 -9.31 -30.24
N ASN A 14 -3.77 -10.10 -30.53
CA ASN A 14 -5.15 -9.62 -30.65
C ASN A 14 -5.73 -9.04 -29.35
N GLU A 15 -5.18 -9.40 -28.20
CA GLU A 15 -5.55 -8.89 -26.89
C GLU A 15 -4.32 -8.40 -26.10
N ALA A 16 -4.55 -7.54 -25.10
CA ALA A 16 -3.49 -7.02 -24.22
C ALA A 16 -2.89 -8.04 -23.26
N SER A 17 -3.62 -9.12 -22.97
CA SER A 17 -3.17 -10.17 -22.06
C SER A 17 -3.82 -11.49 -22.40
N ALA A 18 -3.27 -12.59 -21.88
CA ALA A 18 -3.97 -13.87 -21.83
C ALA A 18 -3.49 -14.70 -20.65
N THR A 19 -4.28 -15.70 -20.27
CA THR A 19 -3.96 -16.60 -19.17
C THR A 19 -3.28 -17.85 -19.72
N PRO A 20 -2.41 -18.52 -18.93
CA PRO A 20 -1.89 -19.84 -19.29
C PRO A 20 -3.01 -20.78 -19.76
N GLY A 21 -2.75 -21.54 -20.83
CA GLY A 21 -3.73 -22.42 -21.48
C GLY A 21 -4.73 -21.75 -22.43
N GLN A 22 -4.77 -20.41 -22.55
CA GLN A 22 -5.63 -19.74 -23.54
C GLN A 22 -5.02 -19.71 -24.93
N GLU A 23 -5.89 -19.63 -25.93
CA GLU A 23 -5.50 -19.32 -27.31
C GLU A 23 -5.25 -17.83 -27.49
N VAL A 24 -4.19 -17.50 -28.23
CA VAL A 24 -3.79 -16.13 -28.59
C VAL A 24 -3.53 -16.08 -30.09
N ILE A 25 -4.03 -15.04 -30.74
CA ILE A 25 -3.75 -14.79 -32.16
C ILE A 25 -2.62 -13.76 -32.23
N ILE A 26 -1.52 -14.15 -32.87
CA ILE A 26 -0.35 -13.31 -33.08
C ILE A 26 -0.29 -12.95 -34.57
N SER A 27 -0.46 -11.66 -34.86
CA SER A 27 -0.25 -11.08 -36.18
C SER A 27 1.16 -10.51 -36.27
N MET A 28 1.93 -10.96 -37.24
CA MET A 28 3.34 -10.59 -37.43
C MET A 28 3.49 -9.82 -38.73
N GLU A 29 4.11 -8.66 -38.66
CA GLU A 29 4.38 -7.82 -39.82
C GLU A 29 5.89 -7.74 -40.07
N PHE A 30 6.29 -7.78 -41.33
CA PHE A 30 7.68 -7.64 -41.71
C PHE A 30 7.84 -6.93 -43.06
N THR A 31 8.68 -5.90 -43.07
CA THR A 31 8.95 -5.05 -44.25
C THR A 31 10.44 -4.80 -44.39
N ASN A 32 11.02 -5.18 -45.53
CA ASN A 32 12.39 -4.85 -45.91
C ASN A 32 12.40 -3.52 -46.68
N ARG A 33 13.02 -2.46 -46.14
CA ARG A 33 13.13 -1.16 -46.83
C ARG A 33 14.51 -0.91 -47.46
N SER A 34 15.30 -1.97 -47.61
CA SER A 34 16.57 -1.95 -48.32
C SER A 34 16.46 -2.62 -49.70
N PRO A 35 17.33 -2.27 -50.66
CA PRO A 35 17.38 -2.95 -51.96
C PRO A 35 18.03 -4.35 -51.89
N LEU A 36 18.46 -4.81 -50.71
CA LEU A 36 19.11 -6.11 -50.55
C LEU A 36 18.08 -7.24 -50.59
N GLU A 37 18.53 -8.39 -51.08
CA GLU A 37 17.75 -9.61 -51.09
C GLU A 37 17.66 -10.17 -49.66
N VAL A 38 16.44 -10.22 -49.15
CA VAL A 38 16.10 -10.72 -47.81
C VAL A 38 14.96 -11.71 -47.92
N GLU A 39 15.12 -12.88 -47.31
CA GLU A 39 14.10 -13.93 -47.28
C GLU A 39 13.81 -14.30 -45.83
N LEU A 40 12.52 -14.32 -45.45
CA LEU A 40 12.09 -14.87 -44.17
C LEU A 40 12.03 -16.40 -44.29
N LYS A 41 12.95 -17.07 -43.60
CA LYS A 41 13.04 -18.53 -43.58
C LYS A 41 11.99 -19.09 -42.63
N THR A 42 12.14 -18.79 -41.34
CA THR A 42 11.27 -19.31 -40.30
C THR A 42 10.86 -18.23 -39.32
N VAL A 43 9.74 -18.50 -38.66
CA VAL A 43 9.24 -17.74 -37.52
C VAL A 43 9.02 -18.72 -36.37
N GLU A 44 9.69 -18.48 -35.25
CA GLU A 44 9.61 -19.32 -34.04
C GLU A 44 8.92 -18.53 -32.93
N ILE A 45 7.87 -19.09 -32.32
CA ILE A 45 7.15 -18.48 -31.19
C ILE A 45 7.62 -19.17 -29.90
N LEU A 46 8.33 -18.41 -29.07
CA LEU A 46 8.94 -18.90 -27.83
C LEU A 46 8.10 -18.49 -26.63
N PRO A 47 7.93 -19.34 -25.59
CA PRO A 47 8.51 -20.68 -25.40
C PRO A 47 7.61 -21.82 -25.91
N VAL A 48 6.64 -21.54 -26.78
CA VAL A 48 5.67 -22.55 -27.28
C VAL A 48 6.34 -23.57 -28.22
N ASP A 49 7.56 -23.27 -28.67
CA ASP A 49 8.36 -24.06 -29.63
C ASP A 49 7.62 -24.32 -30.96
N GLU A 50 6.72 -23.41 -31.34
CA GLU A 50 6.01 -23.48 -32.59
C GLU A 50 6.79 -22.76 -33.69
N THR A 51 7.15 -23.52 -34.74
CA THR A 51 7.92 -23.01 -35.89
C THR A 51 7.04 -22.98 -37.14
N VAL A 52 6.96 -21.81 -37.78
CA VAL A 52 6.34 -21.62 -39.08
C VAL A 52 7.45 -21.53 -40.14
N GLU A 53 7.49 -22.49 -41.04
CA GLU A 53 8.26 -22.40 -42.29
C GLU A 53 7.58 -21.37 -43.20
N ALA A 54 8.21 -20.21 -43.39
CA ALA A 54 7.64 -19.11 -44.14
C ALA A 54 8.07 -19.15 -45.61
N GLY A 55 9.39 -19.19 -45.87
CA GLY A 55 9.95 -19.13 -47.23
C GLY A 55 9.53 -17.89 -48.02
N ILE A 56 9.36 -16.74 -47.35
CA ILE A 56 8.81 -15.52 -47.97
C ILE A 56 9.94 -14.60 -48.41
N GLN A 57 9.99 -14.31 -49.72
CA GLN A 57 10.91 -13.31 -50.26
C GLN A 57 10.41 -11.90 -49.96
N LEU A 58 11.22 -11.07 -49.27
CA LEU A 58 10.82 -9.72 -48.88
C LEU A 58 11.19 -8.71 -49.98
N GLY A 59 10.18 -8.31 -50.76
CA GLY A 59 10.31 -7.26 -51.76
C GLY A 59 10.61 -5.88 -51.16
N TYR A 60 11.22 -5.00 -51.96
CA TYR A 60 11.57 -3.64 -51.53
C TYR A 60 10.34 -2.85 -51.09
N ASN A 61 10.33 -2.45 -49.81
CA ASN A 61 9.28 -1.67 -49.15
C ASN A 61 7.87 -2.27 -49.34
N GLN A 62 7.78 -3.60 -49.39
CA GLN A 62 6.51 -4.33 -49.46
C GLN A 62 6.17 -4.86 -48.07
N GLU A 63 4.95 -4.56 -47.64
CA GLU A 63 4.37 -5.11 -46.41
C GLU A 63 4.09 -6.60 -46.60
N ASN A 64 4.52 -7.41 -45.64
CA ASN A 64 4.18 -8.83 -45.56
C ASN A 64 3.66 -9.14 -44.17
N LYS A 65 2.67 -10.03 -44.11
CA LYS A 65 1.99 -10.42 -42.87
C LYS A 65 1.88 -11.92 -42.75
N LEU A 66 2.00 -12.41 -41.52
CA LEU A 66 1.75 -13.78 -41.13
C LEU A 66 0.90 -13.75 -39.86
N GLU A 67 -0.12 -14.60 -39.79
CA GLU A 67 -0.93 -14.74 -38.59
C GLU A 67 -0.83 -16.17 -38.06
N LYS A 68 -0.75 -16.30 -36.74
CA LYS A 68 -0.73 -17.60 -36.07
C LYS A 68 -1.57 -17.60 -34.80
N THR A 69 -2.47 -18.55 -34.70
CA THR A 69 -3.12 -18.90 -33.44
C THR A 69 -2.26 -19.93 -32.70
N ILE A 70 -1.96 -19.64 -31.45
CA ILE A 70 -1.19 -20.50 -30.56
C ILE A 70 -1.95 -20.73 -29.25
N THR A 71 -1.70 -21.84 -28.57
CA THR A 71 -2.17 -22.06 -27.19
C THR A 71 -1.00 -21.81 -26.23
N LEU A 72 -1.20 -20.94 -25.24
CA LEU A 72 -0.18 -20.68 -24.23
C LEU A 72 0.07 -21.94 -23.37
N PRO A 73 1.33 -22.28 -23.05
CA PRO A 73 1.64 -23.33 -22.10
C PRO A 73 0.92 -23.11 -20.77
N VAL A 74 0.46 -24.19 -20.14
CA VAL A 74 -0.29 -24.13 -18.87
C VAL A 74 0.60 -23.72 -17.69
N ASP A 75 1.91 -23.89 -17.82
CA ASP A 75 2.95 -23.56 -16.84
C ASP A 75 3.66 -22.22 -17.14
N MET A 76 3.12 -21.44 -18.08
CA MET A 76 3.72 -20.18 -18.47
C MET A 76 3.75 -19.19 -17.29
N PRO A 77 4.91 -18.61 -16.96
CA PRO A 77 5.02 -17.69 -15.84
C PRO A 77 4.25 -16.40 -16.12
N LEU A 78 3.64 -15.85 -15.07
CA LEU A 78 2.99 -14.55 -15.12
C LEU A 78 4.01 -13.46 -15.45
N SER A 79 3.55 -12.43 -16.14
CA SER A 79 4.39 -11.26 -16.49
C SER A 79 4.53 -10.25 -15.34
N ASN A 80 4.47 -10.73 -14.11
CA ASN A 80 4.53 -9.93 -12.89
C ASN A 80 5.98 -9.47 -12.61
N PRO A 81 6.21 -8.32 -11.95
CA PRO A 81 7.54 -7.92 -11.53
C PRO A 81 8.20 -9.00 -10.66
N TYR A 82 9.37 -9.49 -11.05
CA TYR A 82 9.98 -10.69 -10.45
C TYR A 82 10.24 -10.57 -8.94
N TRP A 83 10.39 -9.34 -8.43
CA TRP A 83 10.60 -9.05 -7.01
C TRP A 83 9.31 -9.06 -6.17
N LEU A 84 8.14 -9.19 -6.81
CA LEU A 84 6.83 -9.29 -6.16
C LEU A 84 6.21 -10.70 -6.23
N ASN A 85 6.85 -11.64 -6.94
CA ASN A 85 6.36 -13.01 -7.08
C ASN A 85 6.41 -13.82 -5.76
N GLU A 86 7.25 -13.42 -4.82
CA GLU A 86 7.38 -14.07 -3.52
C GLU A 86 7.25 -13.07 -2.39
N LYS A 87 6.64 -13.51 -1.28
CA LYS A 87 6.58 -12.72 -0.05
C LYS A 87 8.00 -12.42 0.46
N GLY A 88 8.30 -11.13 0.57
CA GLY A 88 9.56 -10.62 1.11
C GLY A 88 9.68 -10.75 2.63
N THR A 89 10.79 -10.25 3.15
CA THR A 89 10.97 -9.96 4.58
C THR A 89 10.89 -8.46 4.81
N LEU A 90 10.91 -8.03 6.08
CA LEU A 90 11.00 -6.61 6.42
C LEU A 90 12.18 -5.95 5.67
N GLY A 91 11.88 -4.86 4.95
CA GLY A 91 12.83 -4.07 4.18
C GLY A 91 13.45 -4.75 2.95
N ARG A 92 13.02 -5.97 2.55
CA ARG A 92 13.66 -6.73 1.45
C ARG A 92 12.68 -7.57 0.65
N PHE A 93 12.72 -7.42 -0.68
CA PHE A 93 12.10 -8.38 -1.60
C PHE A 93 12.80 -9.74 -1.55
N LYS A 94 12.04 -10.81 -1.78
CA LYS A 94 12.57 -12.16 -1.95
C LYS A 94 12.65 -12.48 -3.43
N VAL A 95 13.87 -12.79 -3.90
CA VAL A 95 14.13 -13.19 -5.28
C VAL A 95 15.08 -14.38 -5.25
N ALA A 96 14.56 -15.59 -5.39
CA ALA A 96 15.35 -16.81 -5.31
C ALA A 96 16.40 -16.90 -6.44
N ASP A 97 15.99 -16.61 -7.69
CA ASP A 97 16.90 -16.63 -8.83
C ASP A 97 17.85 -15.42 -8.82
N GLN A 98 19.14 -15.69 -8.65
CA GLN A 98 20.18 -14.68 -8.63
C GLN A 98 20.31 -13.93 -9.98
N LYS A 99 19.98 -14.57 -11.11
CA LYS A 99 20.11 -13.95 -12.44
C LYS A 99 19.11 -12.83 -12.68
N LEU A 100 17.98 -12.85 -11.96
CA LEU A 100 16.97 -11.80 -12.04
C LEU A 100 17.38 -10.57 -11.24
N ARG A 101 18.19 -10.73 -10.18
CA ARG A 101 18.51 -9.63 -9.27
C ARG A 101 19.29 -8.52 -9.98
N GLY A 102 18.73 -7.31 -9.95
CA GLY A 102 19.33 -6.12 -10.55
C GLY A 102 18.93 -5.90 -12.01
N LEU A 103 18.15 -6.80 -12.61
CA LEU A 103 17.48 -6.51 -13.87
C LEU A 103 16.43 -5.41 -13.64
N PRO A 104 16.30 -4.45 -14.58
CA PRO A 104 15.34 -3.35 -14.44
C PRO A 104 13.89 -3.81 -14.54
N GLU A 105 13.64 -4.90 -15.27
CA GLU A 105 12.31 -5.46 -15.56
C GLU A 105 12.37 -6.99 -15.58
N THR A 106 11.22 -7.65 -15.45
CA THR A 106 11.10 -9.10 -15.67
C THR A 106 11.39 -9.41 -17.15
N PRO A 107 12.36 -10.29 -17.46
CA PRO A 107 12.62 -10.71 -18.84
C PRO A 107 11.36 -11.25 -19.52
N ARG A 108 11.07 -10.74 -20.72
CA ARG A 108 9.95 -11.18 -21.55
C ARG A 108 10.36 -12.40 -22.37
N GLU A 109 10.14 -13.57 -21.79
CA GLU A 109 10.43 -14.86 -22.46
C GLU A 109 9.43 -15.17 -23.58
N PHE A 110 8.25 -14.55 -23.57
CA PHE A 110 7.27 -14.68 -24.64
C PHE A 110 7.57 -13.71 -25.79
N LYS A 111 8.11 -14.26 -26.87
CA LYS A 111 8.65 -13.49 -27.98
C LYS A 111 8.60 -14.27 -29.28
N VAL A 112 8.74 -13.55 -30.38
CA VAL A 112 8.85 -14.11 -31.72
C VAL A 112 10.27 -13.96 -32.23
N LYS A 113 10.85 -15.06 -32.71
CA LYS A 113 12.16 -15.09 -33.34
C LYS A 113 12.01 -15.29 -34.84
N TYR A 114 12.45 -14.30 -35.61
CA TYR A 114 12.45 -14.29 -37.07
C TYR A 114 13.82 -14.70 -37.58
N VAL A 115 13.91 -15.78 -38.34
CA VAL A 115 15.16 -16.18 -39.00
C VAL A 115 15.14 -15.69 -40.44
N LEU A 116 15.96 -14.67 -40.72
CA LEU A 116 16.05 -14.04 -42.04
C LEU A 116 17.35 -14.44 -42.72
N SER A 117 17.28 -14.86 -43.98
CA SER A 117 18.45 -14.99 -44.85
C SER A 117 18.70 -13.66 -45.55
N ILE A 118 19.85 -13.04 -45.26
CA ILE A 118 20.26 -11.76 -45.85
C ILE A 118 21.53 -12.05 -46.65
N GLN A 119 21.43 -11.94 -47.98
CA GLN A 119 22.53 -12.30 -48.90
C GLN A 119 23.10 -13.72 -48.64
N GLY A 120 22.24 -14.68 -48.26
CA GLY A 120 22.62 -16.07 -47.98
C GLY A 120 23.12 -16.34 -46.56
N VAL A 121 23.16 -15.33 -45.67
CA VAL A 121 23.51 -15.50 -44.26
C VAL A 121 22.25 -15.49 -43.40
N SER A 122 22.02 -16.54 -42.61
CA SER A 122 20.90 -16.62 -41.66
C SER A 122 21.18 -15.80 -40.40
N ILE A 123 20.30 -14.85 -40.11
CA ILE A 123 20.40 -13.95 -38.94
C ILE A 123 19.06 -13.98 -38.18
N PRO A 124 19.07 -14.32 -36.88
CA PRO A 124 17.87 -14.26 -36.05
C PRO A 124 17.62 -12.83 -35.52
N PHE A 125 16.36 -12.43 -35.48
CA PHE A 125 15.89 -11.23 -34.79
C PHE A 125 14.78 -11.63 -33.81
N GLU A 126 14.83 -11.11 -32.59
CA GLU A 126 13.84 -11.39 -31.55
C GLU A 126 13.03 -10.13 -31.26
N GLU A 127 11.71 -10.24 -31.25
CA GLU A 127 10.79 -9.17 -30.87
C GLU A 127 9.82 -9.66 -29.79
N THR A 128 9.63 -8.85 -28.75
CA THR A 128 8.60 -9.10 -27.74
C THR A 128 7.22 -8.92 -28.36
N ILE A 129 6.24 -9.70 -27.90
CA ILE A 129 4.86 -9.56 -28.35
C ILE A 129 4.22 -8.37 -27.63
N VAL A 130 3.54 -7.53 -28.40
CA VAL A 130 2.84 -6.34 -27.90
C VAL A 130 1.36 -6.41 -28.26
N HIS A 131 0.55 -5.60 -27.61
CA HIS A 131 -0.80 -5.30 -28.06
C HIS A 131 -0.88 -3.87 -28.56
N LYS A 132 -1.34 -3.71 -29.80
CA LYS A 132 -1.45 -2.43 -30.47
C LYS A 132 -2.92 -2.07 -30.64
N PHE A 133 -3.28 -0.86 -30.22
CA PHE A 133 -4.62 -0.31 -30.42
C PHE A 133 -4.53 1.16 -30.80
N ARG A 134 -5.65 1.69 -31.32
CA ARG A 134 -5.73 3.09 -31.72
C ARG A 134 -6.48 3.90 -30.67
N ASP A 135 -5.80 4.87 -30.09
CA ASP A 135 -6.38 5.88 -29.23
C ASP A 135 -6.75 7.15 -30.05
N PRO A 136 -7.91 7.79 -29.81
CA PRO A 136 -8.30 9.01 -30.52
C PRO A 136 -7.39 10.21 -30.30
N VAL A 137 -6.68 10.27 -29.17
CA VAL A 137 -5.78 11.34 -28.75
C VAL A 137 -4.34 10.98 -29.09
N ASP A 138 -3.89 9.80 -28.69
CA ASP A 138 -2.48 9.41 -28.78
C ASP A 138 -2.10 8.69 -30.09
N GLY A 139 -3.10 8.34 -30.90
CA GLY A 139 -2.86 7.64 -32.16
C GLY A 139 -2.60 6.15 -31.94
N GLU A 140 -1.47 5.63 -32.41
CA GLU A 140 -1.13 4.22 -32.18
C GLU A 140 -0.47 4.04 -30.82
N VAL A 141 -1.12 3.27 -29.94
CA VAL A 141 -0.64 2.97 -28.60
C VAL A 141 -0.24 1.50 -28.53
N PHE A 142 0.89 1.26 -27.87
CA PHE A 142 1.51 -0.06 -27.73
C PHE A 142 1.61 -0.41 -26.24
N ASN A 143 0.97 -1.50 -25.86
CA ASN A 143 1.15 -2.10 -24.55
C ASN A 143 1.96 -3.38 -24.65
N PRO A 144 2.81 -3.71 -23.67
CA PRO A 144 3.35 -5.05 -23.55
C PRO A 144 2.20 -6.08 -23.49
N PHE A 145 2.40 -7.25 -24.10
CA PHE A 145 1.50 -8.36 -23.89
C PHE A 145 1.76 -9.02 -22.53
N GLU A 146 0.73 -9.12 -21.71
CA GLU A 146 0.84 -9.62 -20.35
C GLU A 146 0.32 -11.06 -20.19
N ILE A 147 1.11 -11.92 -19.55
CA ILE A 147 0.60 -13.20 -19.05
C ILE A 147 -0.07 -12.96 -17.70
N SER A 148 -1.39 -13.13 -17.65
CA SER A 148 -2.26 -12.75 -16.53
C SER A 148 -2.89 -13.97 -15.85
N GLN A 149 -3.34 -13.80 -14.59
CA GLN A 149 -4.16 -14.82 -13.92
C GLN A 149 -5.57 -14.87 -14.50
N PRO A 150 -6.25 -16.03 -14.50
CA PRO A 150 -7.63 -16.16 -14.98
C PRO A 150 -8.66 -15.46 -14.10
N VAL A 151 -8.34 -15.23 -12.84
CA VAL A 151 -9.15 -14.44 -11.92
C VAL A 151 -8.24 -13.83 -10.86
N ALA A 152 -8.63 -12.70 -10.31
CA ALA A 152 -8.00 -12.07 -9.16
C ALA A 152 -9.07 -11.67 -8.15
N ALA A 153 -8.70 -11.59 -6.87
CA ALA A 153 -9.59 -11.09 -5.82
C ALA A 153 -8.84 -10.15 -4.88
N GLY A 154 -9.41 -8.97 -4.66
CA GLY A 154 -8.87 -7.96 -3.76
C GLY A 154 -9.84 -7.61 -2.64
N LEU A 155 -9.30 -7.25 -1.47
CA LEU A 155 -10.05 -6.70 -0.34
C LEU A 155 -10.13 -5.17 -0.44
N SER A 156 -11.18 -4.57 0.11
CA SER A 156 -11.36 -3.11 0.11
C SER A 156 -10.30 -2.36 0.91
N ASP A 157 -9.78 -2.99 1.96
CA ASP A 157 -8.85 -2.41 2.92
C ASP A 157 -7.69 -3.37 3.19
N GLU A 158 -6.48 -2.83 3.36
CA GLU A 158 -5.29 -3.62 3.73
C GLU A 158 -5.29 -4.00 5.22
N VAL A 159 -6.07 -3.29 6.04
CA VAL A 159 -6.22 -3.52 7.49
C VAL A 159 -7.66 -3.31 7.94
N TYR A 160 -8.23 -4.31 8.61
CA TYR A 160 -9.53 -4.27 9.27
C TYR A 160 -9.36 -4.24 10.79
N LEU A 161 -9.98 -3.25 11.44
CA LEU A 161 -9.87 -3.01 12.88
C LEU A 161 -11.21 -3.17 13.58
N PHE A 162 -11.24 -3.99 14.62
CA PHE A 162 -12.41 -4.30 15.42
C PHE A 162 -12.20 -3.83 16.86
N ALA A 163 -12.82 -2.71 17.23
CA ALA A 163 -12.76 -2.16 18.59
C ALA A 163 -13.65 -2.91 19.60
N SER A 164 -14.61 -3.69 19.11
CA SER A 164 -15.54 -4.52 19.91
C SER A 164 -15.68 -5.92 19.28
N ASP A 165 -16.54 -6.75 19.85
CA ASP A 165 -16.94 -8.04 19.27
C ASP A 165 -18.05 -7.91 18.19
N GLU A 166 -18.33 -6.68 17.75
CA GLU A 166 -19.33 -6.43 16.71
C GLU A 166 -18.81 -6.84 15.31
N PRO A 167 -19.65 -7.51 14.50
CA PRO A 167 -19.29 -7.86 13.14
C PRO A 167 -19.10 -6.64 12.24
N GLN A 168 -18.20 -6.75 11.26
CA GLN A 168 -17.97 -5.74 10.22
C GLN A 168 -18.15 -6.34 8.83
N LYS A 169 -18.51 -5.48 7.88
CA LYS A 169 -18.59 -5.85 6.47
C LYS A 169 -17.19 -5.81 5.85
N VAL A 170 -16.80 -6.91 5.21
CA VAL A 170 -15.58 -7.05 4.43
C VAL A 170 -15.98 -7.25 2.98
N GLN A 171 -15.50 -6.38 2.10
CA GLN A 171 -15.82 -6.43 0.67
C GLN A 171 -14.67 -7.05 -0.10
N VAL A 172 -15.01 -8.06 -0.91
CA VAL A 172 -14.09 -8.74 -1.83
C VAL A 172 -14.51 -8.41 -3.25
N THR A 173 -13.62 -7.82 -4.04
CA THR A 173 -13.86 -7.60 -5.47
C THR A 173 -13.15 -8.68 -6.27
N VAL A 174 -13.91 -9.47 -7.01
CA VAL A 174 -13.39 -10.52 -7.91
C VAL A 174 -13.40 -9.98 -9.33
N LYS A 175 -12.27 -10.09 -10.02
CA LYS A 175 -12.07 -9.61 -11.40
C LYS A 175 -11.68 -10.74 -12.33
N ALA A 176 -12.38 -10.86 -13.45
CA ALA A 176 -12.12 -11.86 -14.47
C ALA A 176 -10.90 -11.50 -15.33
N GLY A 177 -9.92 -12.40 -15.42
CA GLY A 177 -8.79 -12.30 -16.33
C GLY A 177 -9.01 -13.00 -17.68
N LYS A 178 -10.11 -13.74 -17.82
CA LYS A 178 -10.58 -14.37 -19.06
C LYS A 178 -12.11 -14.35 -19.16
N ASN A 179 -12.65 -14.69 -20.32
CA ASN A 179 -14.10 -14.91 -20.48
C ASN A 179 -14.57 -16.15 -19.70
N ASN A 180 -15.84 -16.15 -19.30
CA ASN A 180 -16.54 -17.27 -18.66
C ASN A 180 -15.81 -17.81 -17.41
N VAL A 181 -15.55 -16.93 -16.44
CA VAL A 181 -15.03 -17.32 -15.13
C VAL A 181 -16.20 -17.77 -14.26
N GLU A 182 -16.25 -19.07 -13.98
CA GLU A 182 -17.24 -19.70 -13.10
C GLU A 182 -16.55 -20.37 -11.91
N GLY A 183 -17.04 -20.13 -10.70
CA GLY A 183 -16.40 -20.63 -9.48
C GLY A 183 -17.10 -20.20 -8.21
N THR A 184 -16.35 -20.18 -7.10
CA THR A 184 -16.80 -19.62 -5.82
C THR A 184 -15.76 -18.69 -5.25
N VAL A 185 -16.20 -17.70 -4.48
CA VAL A 185 -15.34 -16.85 -3.66
C VAL A 185 -15.65 -17.07 -2.18
N GLU A 186 -14.61 -17.23 -1.38
CA GLU A 186 -14.65 -17.39 0.06
C GLU A 186 -13.53 -16.58 0.73
N LEU A 187 -13.58 -16.48 2.06
CA LEU A 187 -12.50 -15.90 2.84
C LEU A 187 -11.80 -17.01 3.62
N CYS A 188 -10.47 -17.02 3.61
CA CYS A 188 -9.66 -17.68 4.62
C CYS A 188 -9.44 -16.72 5.79
N TYR A 189 -9.58 -17.21 7.01
CA TYR A 189 -9.55 -16.43 8.24
C TYR A 189 -9.08 -17.29 9.43
N GLY A 190 -8.73 -16.65 10.54
CA GLY A 190 -8.28 -17.32 11.76
C GLY A 190 -9.35 -18.17 12.44
N GLU A 191 -8.96 -19.27 13.10
CA GLU A 191 -9.88 -20.24 13.73
C GLU A 191 -10.90 -19.64 14.72
N LYS A 192 -10.56 -18.53 15.37
CA LYS A 192 -11.43 -17.85 16.35
C LYS A 192 -12.39 -16.83 15.73
N TRP A 193 -12.22 -16.54 14.44
CA TRP A 193 -13.03 -15.59 13.67
C TRP A 193 -14.14 -16.35 12.96
N THR A 194 -15.25 -15.68 12.65
CA THR A 194 -16.33 -16.26 11.85
C THR A 194 -16.69 -15.36 10.68
N VAL A 195 -17.13 -15.98 9.59
CA VAL A 195 -17.48 -15.29 8.34
C VAL A 195 -18.83 -15.81 7.84
N GLU A 196 -19.72 -14.88 7.48
CA GLU A 196 -21.03 -15.19 6.90
C GLU A 196 -21.32 -14.31 5.66
N PRO A 197 -21.79 -14.88 4.54
CA PRO A 197 -21.93 -16.32 4.27
C PRO A 197 -20.56 -17.00 4.09
N ALA A 198 -20.52 -18.33 4.09
CA ALA A 198 -19.27 -19.07 3.92
C ALA A 198 -18.62 -18.85 2.54
N ASN A 199 -19.43 -18.68 1.50
CA ASN A 199 -18.97 -18.39 0.14
C ASN A 199 -20.08 -17.74 -0.70
N PHE A 200 -19.70 -17.21 -1.86
CA PHE A 200 -20.61 -16.80 -2.92
C PHE A 200 -20.25 -17.48 -4.25
N PRO A 201 -21.24 -17.79 -5.11
CA PRO A 201 -20.96 -18.19 -6.48
C PRO A 201 -20.42 -17.00 -7.29
N VAL A 202 -19.41 -17.28 -8.11
CA VAL A 202 -18.82 -16.36 -9.08
C VAL A 202 -19.23 -16.80 -10.48
N ASN A 203 -19.79 -15.87 -11.26
CA ASN A 203 -20.07 -16.06 -12.68
C ASN A 203 -19.83 -14.73 -13.40
N LEU A 204 -18.67 -14.61 -14.04
CA LEU A 204 -18.25 -13.43 -14.80
C LEU A 204 -18.12 -13.86 -16.26
N ALA A 205 -18.98 -13.33 -17.12
CA ALA A 205 -19.08 -13.76 -18.51
C ALA A 205 -17.94 -13.19 -19.36
N GLN A 206 -17.52 -11.95 -19.07
CA GLN A 206 -16.56 -11.23 -19.90
C GLN A 206 -15.22 -11.02 -19.18
N LYS A 207 -14.14 -11.11 -19.94
CA LYS A 207 -12.82 -10.68 -19.48
C LYS A 207 -12.87 -9.21 -19.04
N GLY A 208 -12.31 -8.93 -17.87
CA GLY A 208 -12.30 -7.60 -17.27
C GLY A 208 -13.58 -7.27 -16.49
N GLU A 209 -14.60 -8.12 -16.51
CA GLU A 209 -15.78 -7.97 -15.65
C GLU A 209 -15.37 -8.13 -14.18
N GLU A 210 -16.02 -7.36 -13.30
CA GLU A 210 -15.73 -7.32 -11.88
C GLU A 210 -17.04 -7.39 -11.09
N GLN A 211 -17.02 -8.14 -9.98
CA GLN A 211 -18.15 -8.18 -9.04
C GLN A 211 -17.64 -8.10 -7.60
N THR A 212 -18.32 -7.28 -6.80
CA THR A 212 -18.05 -7.15 -5.36
C THR A 212 -19.00 -8.01 -4.54
N TYR A 213 -18.43 -8.77 -3.61
CA TYR A 213 -19.12 -9.64 -2.67
C TYR A 213 -18.90 -9.09 -1.26
N THR A 214 -19.94 -9.09 -0.43
CA THR A 214 -19.86 -8.58 0.94
C THR A 214 -20.01 -9.72 1.93
N PHE A 215 -18.95 -9.96 2.70
CA PHE A 215 -18.93 -10.87 3.82
C PHE A 215 -19.14 -10.10 5.13
N THR A 216 -19.75 -10.76 6.10
CA THR A 216 -19.83 -10.28 7.49
C THR A 216 -18.80 -11.05 8.29
N VAL A 217 -17.79 -10.36 8.79
CA VAL A 217 -16.71 -10.96 9.57
C VAL A 217 -16.90 -10.58 11.03
N THR A 218 -16.93 -11.58 11.91
CA THR A 218 -17.09 -11.39 13.36
C THR A 218 -15.78 -11.75 14.06
N PRO A 219 -15.22 -10.84 14.87
CA PRO A 219 -14.00 -11.09 15.63
C PRO A 219 -14.28 -11.95 16.87
N PRO A 220 -13.23 -12.52 17.50
CA PRO A 220 -13.35 -13.07 18.85
C PRO A 220 -13.64 -11.98 19.89
N LYS A 221 -14.04 -12.39 21.09
CA LYS A 221 -14.25 -11.47 22.22
C LYS A 221 -12.95 -10.85 22.72
N GLU A 222 -11.92 -11.68 22.81
CA GLU A 222 -10.59 -11.33 23.30
C GLU A 222 -9.74 -10.71 22.19
N GLN A 223 -8.68 -9.97 22.57
CA GLN A 223 -7.70 -9.43 21.63
C GLN A 223 -7.07 -10.56 20.79
N ASP A 224 -7.04 -10.37 19.46
CA ASP A 224 -6.50 -11.33 18.50
C ASP A 224 -6.02 -10.59 17.24
N GLU A 225 -4.90 -11.03 16.69
CA GLU A 225 -4.33 -10.52 15.43
C GLU A 225 -4.28 -11.66 14.42
N ASN A 226 -4.85 -11.45 13.24
CA ASN A 226 -4.90 -12.44 12.18
C ASN A 226 -4.84 -11.81 10.78
N PHE A 227 -4.97 -12.64 9.75
CA PHE A 227 -5.13 -12.20 8.37
C PHE A 227 -6.44 -12.73 7.78
N ILE A 228 -7.02 -11.95 6.89
CA ILE A 228 -8.13 -12.37 6.03
C ILE A 228 -7.58 -12.41 4.61
N LEU A 229 -7.84 -13.51 3.90
CA LEU A 229 -7.37 -13.70 2.52
C LEU A 229 -8.56 -14.11 1.64
N PRO A 230 -8.88 -13.37 0.57
CA PRO A 230 -9.89 -13.82 -0.39
C PRO A 230 -9.34 -15.00 -1.19
N MET A 231 -10.17 -16.02 -1.36
CA MET A 231 -9.86 -17.21 -2.16
C MET A 231 -10.93 -17.39 -3.22
N VAL A 232 -10.54 -17.39 -4.49
CA VAL A 232 -11.43 -17.74 -5.60
C VAL A 232 -11.08 -19.14 -6.08
N ARG A 233 -12.06 -20.04 -6.06
CA ARG A 233 -11.92 -21.42 -6.54
C ARG A 233 -12.52 -21.57 -7.93
N ILE A 234 -11.73 -22.05 -8.87
CA ILE A 234 -12.18 -22.41 -10.23
C ILE A 234 -11.74 -23.86 -10.47
N GLY A 235 -12.70 -24.80 -10.41
CA GLY A 235 -12.38 -26.23 -10.44
C GLY A 235 -11.55 -26.63 -9.21
N GLU A 236 -10.35 -27.18 -9.44
CA GLU A 236 -9.42 -27.59 -8.37
C GLU A 236 -8.41 -26.48 -8.00
N GLU A 237 -8.33 -25.41 -8.81
CA GLU A 237 -7.37 -24.32 -8.64
C GLU A 237 -7.90 -23.24 -7.71
N VAL A 238 -6.98 -22.58 -6.99
CA VAL A 238 -7.28 -21.53 -6.03
C VAL A 238 -6.42 -20.30 -6.34
N TYR A 239 -7.07 -19.14 -6.43
CA TYR A 239 -6.44 -17.85 -6.69
C TYR A 239 -6.63 -16.93 -5.48
N THR A 240 -5.53 -16.34 -5.02
CA THR A 240 -5.47 -15.55 -3.78
C THR A 240 -4.82 -14.19 -3.98
N ASP A 241 -4.49 -13.84 -5.21
CA ASP A 241 -3.82 -12.58 -5.52
C ASP A 241 -4.83 -11.53 -5.93
N GLU A 242 -4.54 -10.29 -5.54
CA GLU A 242 -5.20 -9.11 -6.08
C GLU A 242 -4.49 -8.67 -7.37
N VAL A 243 -5.19 -7.88 -8.18
CA VAL A 243 -4.62 -7.28 -9.39
C VAL A 243 -4.62 -5.76 -9.27
N ILE A 244 -3.43 -5.17 -9.41
CA ILE A 244 -3.23 -3.72 -9.40
C ILE A 244 -2.83 -3.29 -10.80
N THR A 245 -3.54 -2.31 -11.33
CA THR A 245 -3.21 -1.67 -12.61
C THR A 245 -2.55 -0.32 -12.34
N ILE A 246 -1.35 -0.13 -12.85
CA ILE A 246 -0.64 1.15 -12.85
C ILE A 246 -0.73 1.70 -14.27
N ASP A 247 -1.47 2.80 -14.44
CA ASP A 247 -1.79 3.38 -15.75
C ASP A 247 -1.72 4.90 -15.64
N TYR A 248 -0.58 5.47 -16.03
CA TYR A 248 -0.34 6.91 -16.05
C TYR A 248 0.23 7.31 -17.41
N ASP A 249 -0.15 8.47 -17.92
CA ASP A 249 0.23 8.96 -19.26
C ASP A 249 1.76 9.00 -19.53
N HIS A 250 2.59 8.98 -18.48
CA HIS A 250 4.05 9.11 -18.58
C HIS A 250 4.81 7.79 -18.38
N ILE A 251 4.14 6.66 -18.18
CA ILE A 251 4.76 5.32 -18.10
C ILE A 251 3.90 4.27 -18.84
N PRO A 252 4.49 3.18 -19.35
CA PRO A 252 3.71 2.07 -19.88
C PRO A 252 2.76 1.50 -18.82
N LYS A 253 1.58 1.06 -19.26
CA LYS A 253 0.63 0.35 -18.42
C LYS A 253 1.28 -0.90 -17.83
N GLN A 254 1.18 -1.07 -16.52
CA GLN A 254 1.70 -2.22 -15.80
C GLN A 254 0.59 -2.92 -15.03
N THR A 255 0.66 -4.25 -14.98
CA THR A 255 -0.26 -5.09 -14.20
C THR A 255 0.56 -5.84 -13.16
N ILE A 256 0.14 -5.75 -11.90
CA ILE A 256 0.83 -6.37 -10.76
C ILE A 256 -0.13 -7.32 -10.07
N TYR A 257 0.32 -8.55 -9.84
CA TYR A 257 -0.32 -9.53 -8.98
C TYR A 257 0.45 -9.63 -7.67
N ARG A 258 -0.25 -9.55 -6.55
CA ARG A 258 0.34 -9.73 -5.22
C ARG A 258 -0.67 -10.33 -4.25
N ASP A 259 -0.15 -10.90 -3.16
CA ASP A 259 -0.92 -11.46 -2.05
C ASP A 259 -2.03 -10.49 -1.60
N ALA A 260 -3.28 -10.94 -1.67
CA ALA A 260 -4.44 -10.13 -1.31
C ALA A 260 -4.77 -10.15 0.19
N SER A 261 -3.84 -10.60 1.04
CA SER A 261 -4.10 -10.71 2.48
C SER A 261 -4.23 -9.32 3.12
N ALA A 262 -5.27 -9.15 3.92
CA ALA A 262 -5.44 -7.98 4.79
C ALA A 262 -5.22 -8.39 6.24
N LYS A 263 -4.60 -7.51 7.03
CA LYS A 263 -4.49 -7.71 8.47
C LYS A 263 -5.85 -7.50 9.12
N ALA A 264 -6.28 -8.39 10.00
CA ALA A 264 -7.49 -8.25 10.81
C ALA A 264 -7.13 -8.23 12.28
N VAL A 265 -7.59 -7.21 13.00
CA VAL A 265 -7.14 -6.94 14.36
C VAL A 265 -8.33 -6.67 15.26
N ARG A 266 -8.55 -7.55 16.23
CA ARG A 266 -9.46 -7.31 17.35
C ARG A 266 -8.67 -6.67 18.49
N ILE A 267 -8.95 -5.41 18.79
CA ILE A 267 -8.22 -4.64 19.81
C ILE A 267 -9.04 -4.59 21.10
N ASP A 268 -8.52 -5.12 22.21
CA ASP A 268 -9.09 -4.81 23.53
C ASP A 268 -8.81 -3.33 23.84
N LEU A 269 -9.80 -2.50 23.52
CA LEU A 269 -9.70 -1.06 23.56
C LEU A 269 -10.82 -0.47 24.40
N ARG A 270 -10.43 0.28 25.42
CA ARG A 270 -11.29 1.20 26.13
C ARG A 270 -10.98 2.62 25.67
N LYS A 271 -12.00 3.47 25.62
CA LYS A 271 -11.84 4.88 25.31
C LYS A 271 -12.82 5.72 26.13
N GLU A 272 -12.37 6.92 26.48
CA GLU A 272 -13.19 8.02 26.98
C GLU A 272 -13.07 9.21 26.02
N GLY A 273 -14.19 9.86 25.75
CA GLY A 273 -14.33 10.83 24.67
C GLY A 273 -14.62 10.17 23.33
N ASP A 274 -15.35 10.88 22.48
CA ASP A 274 -15.84 10.37 21.20
C ASP A 274 -15.54 11.32 20.04
N ASN A 275 -15.60 12.62 20.27
CA ASN A 275 -15.51 13.62 19.21
C ASN A 275 -14.12 14.25 19.21
N VAL A 276 -13.34 13.97 18.18
CA VAL A 276 -11.97 14.51 18.04
C VAL A 276 -11.87 15.38 16.78
N ALA A 277 -11.17 16.49 16.93
CA ALA A 277 -10.82 17.34 15.79
C ALA A 277 -9.42 16.98 15.28
N TYR A 278 -9.19 17.09 13.98
CA TYR A 278 -7.91 16.83 13.35
C TYR A 278 -7.50 17.95 12.41
N ILE A 279 -6.33 18.56 12.64
CA ILE A 279 -5.71 19.53 11.76
C ILE A 279 -4.66 18.81 10.92
N MET A 280 -4.93 18.67 9.61
CA MET A 280 -4.05 17.92 8.71
C MET A 280 -2.71 18.66 8.49
N GLY A 281 -1.61 17.90 8.51
CA GLY A 281 -0.26 18.39 8.24
C GLY A 281 0.24 17.99 6.85
N ALA A 282 1.26 17.14 6.78
CA ALA A 282 1.82 16.67 5.51
C ALA A 282 1.01 15.58 4.79
N GLY A 283 -0.08 15.09 5.41
CA GLY A 283 -0.86 13.95 4.95
C GLY A 283 -0.50 12.67 5.71
N ASP A 284 -1.48 12.06 6.38
CA ASP A 284 -1.36 10.77 7.06
C ASP A 284 -2.73 10.06 7.13
N LYS A 285 -2.74 8.79 7.56
CA LYS A 285 -3.94 7.96 7.69
C LYS A 285 -4.44 7.85 9.15
N VAL A 286 -3.93 8.66 10.09
CA VAL A 286 -4.36 8.62 11.50
C VAL A 286 -5.86 8.91 11.64
N PRO A 287 -6.47 9.92 10.98
CA PRO A 287 -7.92 10.14 11.04
C PRO A 287 -8.74 8.92 10.62
N THR A 288 -8.33 8.22 9.56
CA THR A 288 -9.01 7.02 9.07
C THR A 288 -8.92 5.89 10.08
N ALA A 289 -7.74 5.65 10.64
CA ALA A 289 -7.52 4.64 11.67
C ALA A 289 -8.36 4.90 12.93
N LEU A 290 -8.44 6.16 13.38
CA LEU A 290 -9.28 6.54 14.53
C LEU A 290 -10.78 6.34 14.27
N ARG A 291 -11.26 6.58 13.04
CA ARG A 291 -12.66 6.29 12.69
C ARG A 291 -12.96 4.80 12.71
N GLN A 292 -12.04 3.95 12.25
CA GLN A 292 -12.21 2.50 12.27
C GLN A 292 -12.37 1.93 13.69
N ILE A 293 -11.80 2.58 14.70
CA ILE A 293 -11.97 2.20 16.12
C ILE A 293 -13.08 3.00 16.83
N GLY A 294 -13.94 3.69 16.08
CA GLY A 294 -15.18 4.30 16.59
C GLY A 294 -15.08 5.73 17.10
N TYR A 295 -14.01 6.48 16.82
CA TYR A 295 -14.00 7.94 17.07
C TYR A 295 -14.71 8.71 15.95
N ASN A 296 -15.43 9.78 16.32
CA ASN A 296 -15.96 10.76 15.40
C ASN A 296 -14.87 11.80 15.09
N VAL A 297 -14.17 11.63 13.97
CA VAL A 297 -13.06 12.52 13.59
C VAL A 297 -13.53 13.60 12.62
N THR A 298 -13.55 14.86 13.08
CA THR A 298 -13.81 16.05 12.26
C THR A 298 -12.49 16.63 11.75
N MET A 299 -12.36 16.73 10.43
CA MET A 299 -11.24 17.45 9.82
C MET A 299 -11.48 18.95 9.96
N LEU A 300 -10.55 19.69 10.54
CA LEU A 300 -10.66 21.14 10.68
C LEU A 300 -9.97 21.85 9.52
N GLU A 301 -10.71 22.77 8.89
CA GLU A 301 -10.17 23.74 7.94
C GLU A 301 -9.66 25.00 8.65
N ASP A 302 -8.87 25.82 7.94
CA ASP A 302 -8.15 26.94 8.53
C ASP A 302 -9.02 28.01 9.23
N GLY A 303 -10.27 28.16 8.78
CA GLY A 303 -11.25 29.09 9.34
C GLY A 303 -11.94 28.56 10.61
N GLU A 304 -11.88 27.27 10.86
CA GLU A 304 -12.62 26.58 11.93
C GLU A 304 -11.83 26.47 13.23
N VAL A 305 -10.53 26.83 13.21
CA VAL A 305 -9.67 26.85 14.39
C VAL A 305 -9.94 28.12 15.21
N THR A 306 -11.01 28.06 16.00
CA THR A 306 -11.42 29.06 16.99
C THR A 306 -11.66 28.38 18.33
N VAL A 307 -11.36 29.05 19.44
CA VAL A 307 -11.48 28.45 20.79
C VAL A 307 -12.89 27.91 21.06
N GLU A 308 -13.92 28.66 20.65
CA GLU A 308 -15.33 28.25 20.77
C GLU A 308 -15.67 27.01 19.94
N ASN A 309 -15.09 26.87 18.75
CA ASN A 309 -15.32 25.67 17.95
C ASN A 309 -14.53 24.47 18.50
N LEU A 310 -13.30 24.69 18.95
CA LEU A 310 -12.43 23.67 19.52
C LEU A 310 -13.01 23.07 20.82
N SER A 311 -13.71 23.86 21.64
CA SER A 311 -14.31 23.40 22.90
C SER A 311 -15.42 22.35 22.74
N LYS A 312 -15.86 22.06 21.52
CA LYS A 312 -16.83 21.00 21.22
C LYS A 312 -16.20 19.61 21.14
N PHE A 313 -14.86 19.54 21.10
CA PHE A 313 -14.13 18.29 20.92
C PHE A 313 -13.49 17.83 22.23
N ASP A 314 -13.47 16.52 22.43
CA ASP A 314 -12.80 15.85 23.53
C ASP A 314 -11.27 16.00 23.45
N ALA A 315 -10.75 16.05 22.22
CA ALA A 315 -9.35 16.32 21.94
C ALA A 315 -9.20 16.95 20.55
N VAL A 316 -8.17 17.79 20.40
CA VAL A 316 -7.73 18.32 19.11
C VAL A 316 -6.37 17.71 18.80
N ILE A 317 -6.24 17.12 17.61
CA ILE A 317 -5.02 16.47 17.15
C ILE A 317 -4.42 17.31 16.02
N VAL A 318 -3.15 17.68 16.18
CA VAL A 318 -2.36 18.33 15.13
C VAL A 318 -1.54 17.24 14.45
N GLY A 319 -1.81 17.04 13.16
CA GLY A 319 -1.20 15.99 12.34
C GLY A 319 0.30 16.18 12.12
N ILE A 320 0.92 15.15 11.53
CA ILE A 320 2.37 15.13 11.35
C ILE A 320 2.85 16.33 10.54
N ARG A 321 3.91 16.97 11.01
CA ARG A 321 4.56 18.10 10.32
C ARG A 321 3.63 19.28 10.03
N ALA A 322 2.49 19.42 10.70
CA ALA A 322 1.58 20.55 10.49
C ALA A 322 2.29 21.90 10.75
N TYR A 323 3.19 21.97 11.74
CA TYR A 323 4.01 23.16 11.98
C TYR A 323 5.08 23.39 10.90
N ASN A 324 5.36 22.41 10.02
CA ASN A 324 6.28 22.58 8.90
C ASN A 324 5.56 22.91 7.59
N THR A 325 4.34 22.39 7.37
CA THR A 325 3.64 22.45 6.07
C THR A 325 2.48 23.45 6.04
N ASN A 326 1.77 23.68 7.15
CA ASN A 326 0.64 24.60 7.18
C ASN A 326 1.12 26.03 7.50
N GLU A 327 1.04 26.95 6.54
CA GLU A 327 1.41 28.37 6.72
C GLU A 327 0.54 29.12 7.73
N ARG A 328 -0.71 28.69 7.92
CA ARG A 328 -1.70 29.33 8.79
C ARG A 328 -1.54 28.92 10.25
N ILE A 329 -0.80 27.84 10.54
CA ILE A 329 -0.64 27.29 11.89
C ILE A 329 -0.07 28.32 12.88
N LYS A 330 0.76 29.26 12.43
CA LYS A 330 1.29 30.34 13.28
C LYS A 330 0.24 31.29 13.83
N PHE A 331 -0.90 31.44 13.14
CA PHE A 331 -2.04 32.22 13.61
C PHE A 331 -3.04 31.39 14.41
N GLN A 332 -2.98 30.07 14.29
CA GLN A 332 -3.83 29.11 14.97
C GLN A 332 -3.25 28.70 16.33
N ASN A 333 -1.93 28.59 16.43
CA ASN A 333 -1.22 28.13 17.63
C ASN A 333 -1.62 28.88 18.91
N PRO A 334 -1.73 30.23 18.94
CA PRO A 334 -2.21 30.92 20.15
C PRO A 334 -3.61 30.47 20.59
N LYS A 335 -4.52 30.19 19.64
CA LYS A 335 -5.87 29.71 19.92
C LYS A 335 -5.89 28.25 20.38
N LEU A 336 -4.99 27.43 19.83
CA LEU A 336 -4.81 26.05 20.27
C LEU A 336 -4.33 26.01 21.73
N LEU A 337 -3.35 26.84 22.09
CA LEU A 337 -2.88 26.95 23.47
C LEU A 337 -3.94 27.55 24.41
N GLU A 338 -4.74 28.52 23.94
CA GLU A 338 -5.87 29.04 24.73
C GLU A 338 -6.95 27.97 24.97
N TYR A 339 -7.25 27.13 23.97
CA TYR A 339 -8.14 25.98 24.12
C TYR A 339 -7.62 25.00 25.19
N VAL A 340 -6.32 24.71 25.20
CA VAL A 340 -5.72 23.88 26.27
C VAL A 340 -5.86 24.56 27.63
N ASN A 341 -5.55 25.85 27.73
CA ASN A 341 -5.65 26.60 28.98
C ASN A 341 -7.05 26.51 29.60
N LYS A 342 -8.10 26.49 28.76
CA LYS A 342 -9.52 26.39 29.13
C LYS A 342 -10.04 24.97 29.35
N GLY A 343 -9.16 23.97 29.47
CA GLY A 343 -9.58 22.59 29.78
C GLY A 343 -9.47 21.61 28.62
N GLY A 344 -9.11 22.08 27.43
CA GLY A 344 -8.96 21.23 26.25
C GLY A 344 -7.75 20.29 26.30
N THR A 345 -7.85 19.16 25.60
CA THR A 345 -6.71 18.29 25.33
C THR A 345 -6.20 18.53 23.91
N LEU A 346 -4.92 18.88 23.77
CA LEU A 346 -4.24 19.06 22.48
C LEU A 346 -3.12 18.03 22.34
N ILE A 347 -3.17 17.24 21.27
CA ILE A 347 -2.14 16.25 20.92
C ILE A 347 -1.41 16.76 19.67
N VAL A 348 -0.14 17.08 19.80
CA VAL A 348 0.73 17.50 18.71
C VAL A 348 1.63 16.34 18.32
N GLN A 349 1.43 15.81 17.11
CA GLN A 349 2.31 14.78 16.55
C GLN A 349 3.61 15.39 16.01
N TYR A 350 4.56 14.52 15.67
CA TYR A 350 5.94 14.93 15.41
C TYR A 350 6.05 16.02 14.33
N ASN A 351 7.01 16.92 14.53
CA ASN A 351 7.40 17.95 13.58
C ASN A 351 8.93 17.91 13.39
N THR A 352 9.40 18.38 12.24
CA THR A 352 10.85 18.46 11.99
C THR A 352 11.42 19.78 12.50
N SER A 353 12.67 19.76 12.95
CA SER A 353 13.42 20.98 13.34
C SER A 353 13.74 21.92 12.17
N ARG A 354 13.50 21.50 10.91
CA ARG A 354 13.76 22.33 9.73
C ARG A 354 12.54 23.16 9.36
N ARG A 355 12.71 24.49 9.39
CA ARG A 355 11.74 25.49 8.92
C ARG A 355 10.32 25.33 9.52
N PRO A 356 10.16 25.16 10.84
CA PRO A 356 8.83 25.26 11.42
C PRO A 356 8.31 26.70 11.23
N LYS A 357 7.00 26.85 11.04
CA LYS A 357 6.31 28.14 10.86
C LYS A 357 6.12 28.89 12.19
N VAL A 358 6.36 28.20 13.29
CA VAL A 358 6.38 28.70 14.67
C VAL A 358 7.73 28.28 15.27
N PRO A 359 8.45 29.15 16.01
CA PRO A 359 9.64 28.76 16.75
C PRO A 359 9.37 27.54 17.63
N SER A 360 10.31 26.59 17.74
CA SER A 360 10.08 25.34 18.48
C SER A 360 9.68 25.59 19.93
N GLU A 361 10.25 26.63 20.53
CA GLU A 361 10.01 27.09 21.89
C GLU A 361 8.59 27.64 22.09
N GLU A 362 7.86 27.93 21.01
CA GLU A 362 6.50 28.46 21.01
C GLU A 362 5.45 27.44 20.52
N ILE A 363 5.85 26.23 20.11
CA ILE A 363 4.92 25.18 19.67
C ILE A 363 4.07 24.66 20.83
N GLY A 364 4.63 24.67 22.05
CA GLY A 364 3.95 24.27 23.28
C GLY A 364 3.68 25.42 24.23
N PRO A 365 2.93 25.17 25.32
CA PRO A 365 2.71 26.16 26.37
C PRO A 365 3.98 26.50 27.17
N TYR A 366 4.97 25.61 27.15
CA TYR A 366 6.29 25.81 27.76
C TYR A 366 7.36 25.46 26.71
N PRO A 367 8.59 25.98 26.82
CA PRO A 367 9.60 25.78 25.79
C PRO A 367 10.08 24.33 25.72
N PHE A 368 10.23 23.82 24.50
CA PHE A 368 10.98 22.61 24.19
C PHE A 368 11.67 22.75 22.83
N LYS A 369 12.68 21.93 22.58
CA LYS A 369 13.51 22.01 21.38
C LYS A 369 13.45 20.72 20.58
N LEU A 370 12.99 20.83 19.33
CA LEU A 370 13.02 19.72 18.38
C LEU A 370 14.46 19.39 18.00
N SER A 371 14.83 18.12 18.05
CA SER A 371 16.17 17.65 17.71
C SER A 371 16.19 16.90 16.36
N ARG A 372 17.17 16.02 16.15
CA ARG A 372 17.19 15.03 15.06
C ARG A 372 17.17 13.58 15.60
N ASP A 373 16.97 13.45 16.89
CA ASP A 373 16.96 12.19 17.61
C ASP A 373 15.78 11.36 17.14
N ARG A 374 16.01 10.05 17.03
CA ARG A 374 15.08 9.08 16.49
C ARG A 374 15.36 7.71 17.10
N VAL A 375 14.39 6.82 16.98
CA VAL A 375 14.53 5.39 17.27
C VAL A 375 13.96 4.66 16.06
N THR A 376 14.84 3.98 15.34
CA THR A 376 14.55 3.38 14.02
C THR A 376 14.55 1.86 14.03
N VAL A 377 14.98 1.23 15.12
CA VAL A 377 14.89 -0.22 15.29
C VAL A 377 13.54 -0.58 15.91
N GLU A 378 12.73 -1.37 15.21
CA GLU A 378 11.37 -1.75 15.63
C GLU A 378 11.34 -2.52 16.97
N GLU A 379 12.39 -3.28 17.27
CA GLU A 379 12.51 -4.09 18.49
C GLU A 379 13.16 -3.36 19.68
N SER A 380 13.46 -2.07 19.56
CA SER A 380 14.05 -1.29 20.65
C SER A 380 13.19 -1.34 21.91
N GLU A 381 13.80 -1.48 23.09
CA GLU A 381 13.05 -1.59 24.34
C GLU A 381 12.36 -0.27 24.70
N MET A 382 11.04 -0.29 24.87
CA MET A 382 10.30 0.83 25.44
C MET A 382 10.31 0.78 26.97
N ARG A 383 10.82 1.85 27.60
CA ARG A 383 10.91 2.01 29.06
C ARG A 383 9.94 3.08 29.55
N PHE A 384 9.30 2.84 30.70
CA PHE A 384 8.37 3.80 31.30
C PHE A 384 9.09 4.67 32.31
N LEU A 385 9.18 5.97 32.02
CA LEU A 385 9.79 6.97 32.90
C LEU A 385 8.81 7.43 33.99
N ALA A 386 7.52 7.49 33.65
CA ALA A 386 6.45 7.87 34.56
C ALA A 386 5.38 6.76 34.65
N PRO A 387 5.69 5.59 35.24
CA PRO A 387 4.86 4.39 35.17
C PRO A 387 3.45 4.54 35.77
N GLU A 388 3.26 5.48 36.71
CA GLU A 388 1.96 5.78 37.33
C GLU A 388 1.19 6.90 36.58
N HIS A 389 1.75 7.46 35.51
CA HIS A 389 1.10 8.56 34.79
C HIS A 389 -0.18 8.08 34.10
N GLN A 390 -1.19 8.95 34.04
CA GLN A 390 -2.52 8.62 33.53
C GLN A 390 -2.49 8.03 32.12
N VAL A 391 -1.66 8.59 31.22
CA VAL A 391 -1.55 8.12 29.82
C VAL A 391 -1.05 6.67 29.67
N LEU A 392 -0.42 6.09 30.70
CA LEU A 392 -0.01 4.69 30.71
C LEU A 392 -1.03 3.78 31.42
N ASN A 393 -2.02 4.33 32.11
CA ASN A 393 -2.88 3.56 33.01
C ASN A 393 -4.39 3.75 32.79
N PHE A 394 -4.82 4.73 31.99
CA PHE A 394 -6.23 5.04 31.82
C PHE A 394 -6.59 5.50 30.39
N PRO A 395 -7.70 5.00 29.81
CA PRO A 395 -8.57 3.93 30.33
C PRO A 395 -7.97 2.53 30.14
N ASN A 396 -6.90 2.41 29.37
CA ASN A 396 -6.17 1.17 29.16
C ASN A 396 -4.90 1.15 30.03
N ARG A 397 -4.69 0.07 30.76
CA ARG A 397 -3.41 -0.15 31.43
C ARG A 397 -2.42 -0.71 30.43
N LEU A 398 -1.34 0.03 30.18
CA LEU A 398 -0.29 -0.36 29.25
C LEU A 398 0.82 -1.13 29.95
N SER A 399 1.46 -1.98 29.17
CA SER A 399 2.61 -2.80 29.54
C SER A 399 3.66 -2.71 28.44
N LYS A 400 4.81 -3.35 28.63
CA LYS A 400 5.83 -3.45 27.58
C LYS A 400 5.30 -4.19 26.33
N ASP A 401 4.29 -5.05 26.48
CA ASP A 401 3.71 -5.78 25.34
C ASP A 401 2.96 -4.88 24.37
N ASP A 402 2.45 -3.73 24.81
CA ASP A 402 1.81 -2.73 23.95
C ASP A 402 2.79 -2.05 22.96
N PHE A 403 4.09 -2.29 23.12
CA PHE A 403 5.14 -1.77 22.25
C PHE A 403 5.75 -2.85 21.33
N LYS A 404 5.19 -4.06 21.33
CA LYS A 404 5.56 -5.13 20.38
C LYS A 404 4.83 -4.97 19.05
N GLY A 405 5.46 -5.43 17.97
CA GLY A 405 4.85 -5.44 16.64
C GLY A 405 4.73 -4.07 15.98
N TRP A 406 5.38 -3.05 16.54
CA TRP A 406 5.53 -1.75 15.89
C TRP A 406 6.32 -1.91 14.59
N VAL A 407 6.00 -1.11 13.58
CA VAL A 407 6.52 -1.27 12.22
C VAL A 407 7.38 -0.08 11.81
N GLN A 408 8.45 -0.35 11.07
CA GLN A 408 9.39 0.65 10.56
C GLN A 408 10.19 1.38 11.66
N GLU A 409 9.61 2.32 12.41
CA GLU A 409 10.37 3.15 13.35
C GLU A 409 9.51 3.61 14.53
N HIS A 410 10.03 3.55 15.77
CA HIS A 410 9.28 4.00 16.95
C HIS A 410 8.96 5.49 16.92
N GLY A 411 9.86 6.30 16.37
CA GLY A 411 9.61 7.73 16.24
C GLY A 411 10.80 8.55 15.79
N LEU A 412 10.50 9.80 15.46
CA LEU A 412 11.39 10.70 14.76
C LEU A 412 11.36 12.10 15.38
N TYR A 413 12.50 12.79 15.33
CA TYR A 413 12.65 14.19 15.75
C TYR A 413 12.18 14.43 17.20
N TYR A 414 12.56 13.53 18.11
CA TYR A 414 12.22 13.69 19.53
C TYR A 414 12.81 15.00 20.07
N PRO A 415 12.05 15.78 20.85
CA PRO A 415 12.64 16.80 21.68
C PRO A 415 13.75 16.20 22.54
N ASN A 416 14.83 16.95 22.75
CA ASN A 416 15.93 16.53 23.63
C ASN A 416 16.24 17.54 24.74
N GLU A 417 15.57 18.69 24.71
CA GLU A 417 15.58 19.71 25.75
C GLU A 417 14.13 20.20 25.90
N TRP A 418 13.63 20.29 27.13
CA TRP A 418 12.29 20.79 27.46
C TRP A 418 12.23 21.35 28.88
N ASP A 419 11.23 22.18 29.13
CA ASP A 419 10.95 22.78 30.43
C ASP A 419 10.42 21.76 31.46
N ASP A 420 10.70 21.98 32.76
CA ASP A 420 10.33 21.10 33.87
C ASP A 420 8.80 20.88 34.04
N HIS A 421 7.96 21.70 33.41
CA HIS A 421 6.51 21.47 33.37
C HIS A 421 6.12 20.24 32.53
N TYR A 422 7.00 19.76 31.66
CA TYR A 422 6.77 18.54 30.87
C TYR A 422 7.20 17.30 31.64
N THR A 423 6.27 16.34 31.74
CA THR A 423 6.57 14.98 32.17
C THR A 423 6.92 14.15 30.95
N ALA A 424 8.17 13.67 30.86
CA ALA A 424 8.57 12.65 29.91
C ALA A 424 8.02 11.29 30.33
N ILE A 425 7.31 10.61 29.43
CA ILE A 425 6.58 9.38 29.76
C ILE A 425 7.36 8.13 29.39
N LEU A 426 8.04 8.16 28.24
CA LEU A 426 8.66 7.00 27.61
C LEU A 426 10.12 7.29 27.26
N SER A 427 10.95 6.26 27.34
CA SER A 427 12.34 6.28 26.91
C SER A 427 12.62 5.09 25.99
N SER A 428 13.32 5.34 24.89
CA SER A 428 13.79 4.29 23.98
C SER A 428 15.07 4.73 23.27
N ASN A 429 15.83 3.79 22.72
CA ASN A 429 17.04 4.07 21.94
C ASN A 429 17.38 2.88 21.04
N ASP A 430 17.96 3.18 19.88
CA ASP A 430 18.58 2.16 19.04
C ASP A 430 19.81 1.53 19.75
N PRO A 431 20.17 0.29 19.40
CA PRO A 431 21.28 -0.42 20.02
C PRO A 431 22.60 0.37 19.96
N GLY A 432 23.22 0.59 21.12
CA GLY A 432 24.50 1.30 21.24
C GLY A 432 24.41 2.82 21.27
N GLU A 433 23.20 3.39 21.22
CA GLU A 433 22.98 4.83 21.36
C GLU A 433 22.45 5.23 22.74
N ASP A 434 22.57 6.51 23.10
CA ASP A 434 22.05 7.05 24.36
C ASP A 434 20.51 7.01 24.42
N PRO A 435 19.89 6.86 25.61
CA PRO A 435 18.44 6.96 25.79
C PRO A 435 17.83 8.25 25.24
N LYS A 436 16.67 8.15 24.58
CA LYS A 436 15.88 9.31 24.14
C LYS A 436 14.55 9.32 24.88
N ASP A 437 14.35 10.37 25.67
CA ASP A 437 13.24 10.46 26.62
C ASP A 437 12.10 11.39 26.13
N GLY A 438 12.33 12.13 25.04
CA GLY A 438 11.36 13.08 24.49
C GLY A 438 10.31 12.49 23.54
N GLY A 439 10.19 11.16 23.44
CA GLY A 439 9.24 10.52 22.53
C GLY A 439 7.77 10.83 22.85
N LEU A 440 7.46 11.06 24.12
CA LEU A 440 6.13 11.44 24.61
C LEU A 440 6.26 12.38 25.81
N LEU A 441 5.94 13.65 25.61
CA LEU A 441 5.95 14.71 26.62
C LEU A 441 4.52 15.15 26.94
N VAL A 442 4.17 15.20 28.22
CA VAL A 442 2.85 15.64 28.68
C VAL A 442 3.00 16.79 29.66
N ALA A 443 2.31 17.89 29.44
CA ALA A 443 2.24 19.02 30.36
C ALA A 443 0.79 19.39 30.65
N LYS A 444 0.51 19.72 31.91
CA LYS A 444 -0.73 20.39 32.28
C LYS A 444 -0.58 21.88 32.01
N TYR A 445 -1.56 22.49 31.36
CA TYR A 445 -1.57 23.93 31.10
C TYR A 445 -2.96 24.50 31.33
N GLY A 446 -3.07 25.39 32.32
CA GLY A 446 -4.37 25.82 32.84
C GLY A 446 -5.17 24.62 33.35
N GLU A 447 -6.38 24.45 32.83
CA GLU A 447 -7.28 23.36 33.19
C GLU A 447 -7.11 22.11 32.31
N GLY A 448 -6.41 22.22 31.18
CA GLY A 448 -6.29 21.15 30.18
C GLY A 448 -4.90 20.52 30.08
N TYR A 449 -4.71 19.75 29.00
CA TYR A 449 -3.51 18.96 28.77
C TYR A 449 -2.93 19.22 27.39
N TYR A 450 -1.62 19.46 27.36
CA TYR A 450 -0.83 19.51 26.14
C TYR A 450 0.04 18.26 26.07
N ILE A 451 -0.05 17.53 24.96
CA ILE A 451 0.75 16.34 24.69
C ILE A 451 1.54 16.57 23.40
N TYR A 452 2.87 16.49 23.47
CA TYR A 452 3.72 16.39 22.29
C TYR A 452 4.20 14.94 22.17
N THR A 453 4.09 14.38 20.97
CA THR A 453 4.63 13.04 20.71
C THR A 453 5.40 12.99 19.40
N GLY A 454 6.63 12.47 19.50
CA GLY A 454 7.45 12.13 18.35
C GLY A 454 7.21 10.71 17.81
N LEU A 455 6.38 9.92 18.50
CA LEU A 455 6.10 8.53 18.14
C LEU A 455 5.44 8.44 16.76
N SER A 456 5.78 7.39 16.02
CA SER A 456 5.32 7.20 14.64
C SER A 456 3.88 6.68 14.53
N PHE A 457 2.92 7.28 15.23
CA PHE A 457 1.50 6.85 15.15
C PHE A 457 0.94 6.85 13.72
N PHE A 458 1.47 7.69 12.84
CA PHE A 458 1.16 7.71 11.40
C PHE A 458 1.62 6.46 10.62
N ARG A 459 2.47 5.62 11.22
CA ARG A 459 2.86 4.29 10.74
C ARG A 459 2.11 3.21 11.51
N GLU A 460 2.10 3.30 12.84
CA GLU A 460 1.58 2.23 13.71
C GLU A 460 0.05 2.07 13.64
N LEU A 461 -0.70 3.18 13.64
CA LEU A 461 -2.16 3.09 13.61
C LEU A 461 -2.64 2.55 12.25
N PRO A 462 -2.14 3.03 11.09
CA PRO A 462 -2.52 2.45 9.80
C PRO A 462 -2.06 1.00 9.61
N ALA A 463 -1.00 0.56 10.28
CA ALA A 463 -0.54 -0.83 10.27
C ALA A 463 -1.33 -1.74 11.22
N GLY A 464 -2.28 -1.20 11.98
CA GLY A 464 -3.12 -1.98 12.88
C GLY A 464 -2.39 -2.49 14.12
N VAL A 465 -1.50 -1.69 14.73
CA VAL A 465 -0.75 -2.09 15.94
C VAL A 465 -1.60 -1.85 17.21
N PRO A 466 -2.07 -2.90 17.93
CA PRO A 466 -3.04 -2.73 19.02
C PRO A 466 -2.59 -1.79 20.13
N GLY A 467 -1.34 -1.92 20.58
CA GLY A 467 -0.83 -1.11 21.68
C GLY A 467 -0.65 0.37 21.32
N ALA A 468 -0.42 0.69 20.04
CA ALA A 468 -0.43 2.07 19.57
C ALA A 468 -1.83 2.70 19.69
N PHE A 469 -2.90 1.95 19.38
CA PHE A 469 -4.28 2.40 19.59
C PHE A 469 -4.61 2.58 21.07
N ARG A 470 -4.20 1.65 21.93
CA ARG A 470 -4.42 1.76 23.39
C ARG A 470 -3.73 3.00 23.97
N LEU A 471 -2.48 3.26 23.59
CA LEU A 471 -1.76 4.48 24.00
C LEU A 471 -2.41 5.74 23.45
N PHE A 472 -2.80 5.76 22.17
CA PHE A 472 -3.42 6.93 21.57
C PHE A 472 -4.79 7.24 22.18
N ALA A 473 -5.59 6.21 22.48
CA ALA A 473 -6.85 6.37 23.21
C ALA A 473 -6.61 6.94 24.62
N ASN A 474 -5.61 6.44 25.36
CA ASN A 474 -5.24 7.01 26.66
C ASN A 474 -4.87 8.50 26.58
N MET A 475 -4.17 8.92 25.53
CA MET A 475 -3.86 10.34 25.31
C MET A 475 -5.13 11.18 25.07
N ILE A 476 -6.09 10.68 24.29
CA ILE A 476 -7.39 11.36 24.07
C ILE A 476 -8.18 11.44 25.39
N SER A 477 -8.15 10.38 26.19
CA SER A 477 -8.93 10.22 27.42
C SER A 477 -8.34 10.90 28.66
N ILE A 478 -7.15 11.50 28.55
CA ILE A 478 -6.49 12.18 29.68
C ILE A 478 -7.42 13.23 30.32
N GLY A 479 -7.41 13.30 31.65
CA GLY A 479 -8.27 14.21 32.42
C GLY A 479 -9.77 13.84 32.49
N LYS A 480 -10.22 12.80 31.77
CA LYS A 480 -11.66 12.40 31.72
C LYS A 480 -12.06 11.31 32.71
N GLN A 481 -11.17 10.89 33.60
CA GLN A 481 -11.49 9.91 34.63
C GLN A 481 -12.47 10.53 35.64
N GLU A 482 -13.63 9.90 35.83
CA GLU A 482 -14.53 10.28 36.92
C GLU A 482 -13.78 10.16 38.25
N LYS A 483 -13.72 11.28 38.99
CA LYS A 483 -13.14 11.28 40.33
C LYS A 483 -14.21 10.73 41.29
N PRO A 484 -13.87 9.75 42.14
CA PRO A 484 -14.82 9.13 43.07
C PRO A 484 -15.41 10.10 44.10
#